data_AF-A0A2N3KR88-F1
#
_entry.id   AF-A0A2N3KR88-F1
#
_cell.length_a   1.000
_cell.length_b   1.000
_cell.length_c   1.000
_cell.angle_alpha   90.00
_cell.angle_beta   90.00
_cell.angle_gamma   90.00
#
_symmetry.space_group_name_H-M   'P 1'
#
loop_
_entity.id
_entity.type
_entity.pdbx_description
1 polymer ?
#
loop_
_entity_poly.entity_id
_entity_poly.type
_entity_poly.pdbx_seq_one_letter_code
_entity_poly.pdbx_strand_id
1 'polypeptide(L)'
;MPNHFPALPWLRLCKAHNALRLLAFALLLAIPPLGSTAFAQTASPGNGTPSRATTQQGQFITAAPAPQSGTDNVGGNNDSAPPPTPVAHCDTDHISLCEDTNELIWSKGFADQVGAFIGEGTASWLYANGSRIDQMIEVLDGPPQVRQKVGDDLWLYGACRAHSCPEKGAVIVSSKGDITAAAILHFTCTTTCQDDYTLTIISANDDKTLSDAIQNWAQTTINDDARTYKKANPPKIAKVEHLGPAGAGQAQPDAPTSNAAPATTNQG
;
A
#
# COMPACT_ATOMS: atom_id res chain seq x y z
N MET A 1 56.63 -3.84 56.03
CA MET A 1 55.28 -3.44 56.47
C MET A 1 54.29 -4.35 55.76
N PRO A 2 53.50 -5.13 56.50
CA PRO A 2 52.64 -6.18 55.97
C PRO A 2 51.26 -5.61 55.60
N ASN A 3 50.58 -6.24 54.65
CA ASN A 3 49.15 -6.48 54.75
C ASN A 3 48.79 -7.78 54.02
N HIS A 4 48.47 -8.78 54.83
CA HIS A 4 47.77 -10.02 54.51
C HIS A 4 46.34 -9.69 53.99
N PHE A 5 45.53 -10.51 53.30
CA PHE A 5 45.22 -11.95 53.30
C PHE A 5 44.27 -12.26 52.07
N PRO A 6 43.78 -13.51 51.84
CA PRO A 6 43.47 -14.06 50.52
C PRO A 6 41.97 -14.40 50.30
N ALA A 7 41.59 -14.84 49.09
CA ALA A 7 40.42 -15.71 48.88
C ALA A 7 40.53 -16.49 47.55
N LEU A 8 40.64 -17.82 47.65
CA LEU A 8 40.28 -18.84 46.65
C LEU A 8 38.83 -19.33 46.97
N PRO A 9 38.29 -20.41 46.40
CA PRO A 9 38.07 -20.79 44.98
C PRO A 9 36.60 -21.24 44.76
N TRP A 10 36.04 -21.19 43.54
CA TRP A 10 34.87 -22.05 43.21
C TRP A 10 34.91 -22.56 41.76
N LEU A 11 35.07 -23.88 41.66
CA LEU A 11 34.69 -24.71 40.51
C LEU A 11 33.17 -24.69 40.31
N ARG A 12 32.72 -24.61 39.06
CA ARG A 12 31.58 -25.37 38.49
C ARG A 12 31.94 -25.64 37.01
N LEU A 13 32.35 -26.84 36.59
CA LEU A 13 31.57 -28.06 36.36
C LEU A 13 30.18 -27.83 35.73
N CYS A 14 30.08 -28.08 34.42
CA CYS A 14 29.10 -28.95 33.71
C CYS A 14 29.42 -28.85 32.19
N LYS A 15 30.00 -29.88 31.53
CA LYS A 15 29.38 -31.11 31.02
C LYS A 15 28.22 -30.77 30.07
N ALA A 16 28.48 -30.65 28.75
CA ALA A 16 28.38 -31.71 27.73
C ALA A 16 26.96 -32.27 27.52
N HIS A 17 26.65 -32.56 26.25
CA HIS A 17 25.64 -33.46 25.63
C HIS A 17 24.72 -32.71 24.65
N ASN A 18 24.95 -32.89 23.34
CA ASN A 18 24.34 -33.91 22.48
C ASN A 18 22.83 -33.67 22.30
N ALA A 19 22.41 -33.20 21.12
CA ALA A 19 22.11 -34.03 19.94
C ALA A 19 20.62 -34.38 19.87
N LEU A 20 20.10 -34.32 18.64
CA LEU A 20 19.06 -35.21 18.13
C LEU A 20 17.67 -35.09 18.78
N ARG A 21 16.73 -34.38 18.12
CA ARG A 21 15.34 -34.86 17.96
C ARG A 21 14.73 -34.37 16.65
N LEU A 22 14.81 -35.23 15.64
CA LEU A 22 13.74 -35.45 14.67
C LEU A 22 12.45 -35.79 15.44
N LEU A 23 11.33 -35.16 15.10
CA LEU A 23 10.01 -35.72 15.32
C LEU A 23 9.04 -35.12 14.31
N ALA A 24 8.65 -35.97 13.37
CA ALA A 24 7.53 -35.78 12.47
C ALA A 24 6.21 -35.74 13.25
N PHE A 25 5.31 -34.84 12.88
CA PHE A 25 3.89 -34.99 13.14
C PHE A 25 3.13 -34.69 11.85
N ALA A 26 2.75 -35.77 11.17
CA ALA A 26 1.65 -35.77 10.22
C ALA A 26 0.35 -35.74 11.02
N LEU A 27 -0.44 -34.68 10.86
CA LEU A 27 -1.81 -34.62 11.36
C LEU A 27 -2.75 -34.50 10.16
N LEU A 28 -3.29 -35.64 9.74
CA LEU A 28 -4.47 -35.71 8.88
C LEU A 28 -5.69 -35.29 9.72
N LEU A 29 -6.35 -34.21 9.32
CA LEU A 29 -7.71 -33.89 9.76
C LEU A 29 -8.65 -33.98 8.56
N ALA A 30 -9.61 -34.88 8.70
CA ALA A 30 -10.72 -35.08 7.77
C ALA A 30 -11.66 -33.88 7.78
N ILE A 31 -12.01 -33.38 6.59
CA ILE A 31 -13.00 -32.33 6.37
C ILE A 31 -14.33 -33.00 5.99
N PRO A 32 -15.42 -32.84 6.75
CA PRO A 32 -16.76 -33.21 6.29
C PRO A 32 -17.33 -32.12 5.34
N PRO A 33 -18.19 -32.50 4.36
CA PRO A 33 -18.79 -31.55 3.43
C PRO A 33 -19.85 -30.68 4.13
N LEU A 34 -19.75 -29.36 3.94
CA LEU A 34 -20.74 -28.38 4.37
C LEU A 34 -22.00 -28.48 3.49
N GLY A 35 -23.12 -28.80 4.13
CA GLY A 35 -24.45 -28.72 3.54
C GLY A 35 -24.93 -27.27 3.43
N SER A 36 -25.56 -26.96 2.29
CA SER A 36 -26.20 -25.69 2.00
C SER A 36 -27.46 -25.49 2.85
N THR A 37 -27.50 -24.41 3.63
CA THR A 37 -28.75 -23.88 4.20
C THR A 37 -28.98 -22.47 3.67
N ALA A 38 -29.94 -22.35 2.75
CA ALA A 38 -30.54 -21.09 2.35
C ALA A 38 -31.38 -20.54 3.51
N PHE A 39 -31.11 -19.30 3.92
CA PHE A 39 -32.03 -18.54 4.76
C PHE A 39 -32.75 -17.50 3.89
N ALA A 40 -34.06 -17.69 3.78
CA ALA A 40 -35.00 -16.71 3.24
C ALA A 40 -35.12 -15.53 4.21
N GLN A 41 -35.04 -14.30 3.69
CA GLN A 41 -35.43 -13.09 4.42
C GLN A 41 -36.86 -12.70 4.03
N THR A 42 -37.72 -12.70 5.04
CA THR A 42 -39.09 -12.20 5.03
C THR A 42 -39.12 -10.68 5.14
N ALA A 43 -40.08 -10.07 4.45
CA ALA A 43 -40.28 -8.64 4.32
C ALA A 43 -41.19 -8.00 5.39
N SER A 44 -41.01 -6.68 5.56
CA SER A 44 -41.99 -5.61 5.91
C SER A 44 -42.49 -5.45 7.37
N PRO A 45 -43.12 -4.30 7.73
CA PRO A 45 -42.98 -2.90 7.28
C PRO A 45 -42.90 -1.86 8.45
N GLY A 46 -42.66 -0.58 8.17
CA GLY A 46 -42.78 0.48 9.20
C GLY A 46 -42.58 1.92 8.72
N ASN A 47 -43.70 2.65 8.63
CA ASN A 47 -43.88 4.06 8.27
C ASN A 47 -42.97 5.08 8.97
N GLY A 48 -42.59 6.14 8.24
CA GLY A 48 -42.17 7.42 8.81
C GLY A 48 -41.79 8.49 7.78
N THR A 49 -42.71 9.42 7.49
CA THR A 49 -42.53 10.72 6.81
C THR A 49 -43.34 11.73 7.65
N PRO A 50 -43.02 13.05 7.81
CA PRO A 50 -42.44 13.97 6.82
C PRO A 50 -41.37 14.96 7.36
N SER A 51 -40.50 15.57 6.53
CA SER A 51 -40.81 16.86 5.86
C SER A 51 -39.70 17.34 4.90
N ARG A 52 -40.13 17.64 3.67
CA ARG A 52 -39.90 18.86 2.85
C ARG A 52 -38.52 19.56 2.89
N ALA A 53 -37.81 19.50 1.75
CA ALA A 53 -37.20 20.67 1.13
C ALA A 53 -37.17 20.51 -0.41
N THR A 54 -37.69 21.53 -1.07
CA THR A 54 -37.89 21.71 -2.51
C THR A 54 -36.57 22.04 -3.23
N THR A 55 -36.32 21.48 -4.42
CA THR A 55 -35.67 22.09 -5.62
C THR A 55 -35.73 21.03 -6.74
N GLN A 56 -36.73 21.07 -7.63
CA GLN A 56 -36.72 21.66 -8.99
C GLN A 56 -35.59 21.19 -9.92
N GLN A 57 -35.98 20.38 -10.92
CA GLN A 57 -35.70 20.49 -12.38
C GLN A 57 -35.24 19.19 -13.05
N GLY A 58 -35.78 18.94 -14.25
CA GLY A 58 -35.28 17.97 -15.21
C GLY A 58 -36.29 16.91 -15.63
N GLN A 59 -37.12 17.24 -16.62
CA GLN A 59 -38.09 16.34 -17.26
C GLN A 59 -37.38 15.16 -17.95
N PHE A 60 -37.73 13.93 -17.55
CA PHE A 60 -37.50 12.74 -18.37
C PHE A 60 -38.66 12.60 -19.37
N ILE A 61 -38.34 12.74 -20.66
CA ILE A 61 -39.22 12.32 -21.76
C ILE A 61 -38.71 10.98 -22.28
N THR A 62 -39.38 9.91 -21.87
CA THR A 62 -39.36 8.60 -22.53
C THR A 62 -40.31 8.63 -23.72
N ALA A 63 -39.79 8.43 -24.93
CA ALA A 63 -40.50 7.76 -26.03
C ALA A 63 -39.52 7.42 -27.16
N ALA A 64 -39.28 6.12 -27.37
CA ALA A 64 -38.76 5.60 -28.62
C ALA A 64 -39.93 5.40 -29.61
N PRO A 65 -39.74 5.67 -30.90
CA PRO A 65 -40.45 4.96 -31.95
C PRO A 65 -39.50 4.17 -32.87
N ALA A 66 -40.06 3.07 -33.38
CA ALA A 66 -39.55 2.08 -34.30
C ALA A 66 -38.97 2.64 -35.64
N PRO A 67 -38.19 1.85 -36.40
CA PRO A 67 -37.50 2.31 -37.60
C PRO A 67 -38.45 2.44 -38.79
N GLN A 68 -38.41 3.57 -39.49
CA GLN A 68 -39.01 3.72 -40.81
C GLN A 68 -37.93 3.62 -41.89
N SER A 69 -38.07 2.61 -42.73
CA SER A 69 -37.43 2.54 -44.04
C SER A 69 -37.95 3.66 -44.93
N GLY A 70 -37.05 4.53 -45.38
CA GLY A 70 -37.32 5.55 -46.39
C GLY A 70 -36.07 5.74 -47.25
N THR A 71 -36.16 5.31 -48.50
CA THR A 71 -35.21 5.61 -49.57
C THR A 71 -35.43 7.04 -50.04
N ASP A 72 -34.43 7.91 -49.98
CA ASP A 72 -34.33 9.11 -50.81
C ASP A 72 -32.86 9.47 -51.08
N ASN A 73 -32.52 9.50 -52.37
CA ASN A 73 -31.26 10.02 -52.91
C ASN A 73 -31.36 11.53 -53.08
N VAL A 74 -30.58 12.32 -52.34
CA VAL A 74 -30.30 13.73 -52.69
C VAL A 74 -28.89 14.12 -52.23
N GLY A 75 -28.07 14.58 -53.18
CA GLY A 75 -27.07 15.66 -52.99
C GLY A 75 -25.85 15.36 -52.12
N GLY A 76 -24.74 14.98 -52.76
CA GLY A 76 -23.44 14.93 -52.11
C GLY A 76 -22.90 16.31 -51.75
N ASN A 77 -22.82 16.58 -50.45
CA ASN A 77 -21.84 17.48 -49.85
C ASN A 77 -21.03 16.62 -48.86
N ASN A 78 -19.86 16.15 -49.27
CA ASN A 78 -18.92 15.45 -48.40
C ASN A 78 -18.18 16.46 -47.50
N ASP A 79 -18.92 17.14 -46.63
CA ASP A 79 -18.35 17.81 -45.47
C ASP A 79 -18.28 16.77 -44.34
N SER A 80 -17.40 15.78 -44.50
CA SER A 80 -17.06 14.88 -43.41
C SER A 80 -16.38 15.72 -42.33
N ALA A 81 -17.11 16.02 -41.26
CA ALA A 81 -16.54 16.60 -40.06
C ALA A 81 -15.28 15.80 -39.68
N PRO A 82 -14.18 16.48 -39.30
CA PRO A 82 -12.97 15.78 -38.89
C PRO A 82 -13.34 14.78 -37.78
N PRO A 83 -12.76 13.57 -37.78
CA PRO A 83 -13.04 12.60 -36.74
C PRO A 83 -12.77 13.24 -35.38
N PRO A 84 -13.61 12.99 -34.37
CA PRO A 84 -13.42 13.56 -33.05
C PRO A 84 -12.01 13.20 -32.56
N THR A 85 -11.28 14.22 -32.07
CA THR A 85 -9.97 14.01 -31.46
C THR A 85 -10.11 12.95 -30.37
N PRO A 86 -9.23 11.92 -30.34
CA PRO A 86 -9.25 10.93 -29.27
C PRO A 86 -9.23 11.64 -27.92
N VAL A 87 -10.17 11.29 -27.05
CA VAL A 87 -10.19 11.78 -25.67
C VAL A 87 -8.95 11.21 -24.99
N ALA A 88 -8.16 12.07 -24.33
CA ALA A 88 -7.01 11.58 -23.58
C ALA A 88 -7.50 10.62 -22.49
N HIS A 89 -6.93 9.42 -22.47
CA HIS A 89 -7.23 8.39 -21.50
C HIS A 89 -6.10 8.29 -20.47
N CYS A 90 -6.37 7.71 -19.32
CA CYS A 90 -5.33 7.31 -18.38
C CYS A 90 -4.31 6.40 -19.09
N ASP A 91 -3.09 6.90 -19.26
CA ASP A 91 -1.93 6.20 -19.82
C ASP A 91 -0.64 6.80 -19.23
N THR A 92 0.53 6.28 -19.63
CA THR A 92 1.84 6.70 -19.11
C THR A 92 2.12 8.20 -19.23
N ASP A 93 1.63 8.83 -20.29
CA ASP A 93 1.88 10.23 -20.62
C ASP A 93 0.80 11.15 -20.00
N HIS A 94 -0.30 10.57 -19.54
CA HIS A 94 -1.45 11.25 -18.97
C HIS A 94 -1.91 10.60 -17.66
N ILE A 95 -0.97 10.13 -16.82
CA ILE A 95 -1.26 9.44 -15.55
C ILE A 95 -2.17 10.28 -14.65
N SER A 96 -2.04 11.61 -14.67
CA SER A 96 -2.93 12.48 -13.90
C SER A 96 -4.40 12.42 -14.31
N LEU A 97 -4.74 11.78 -15.44
CA LEU A 97 -6.11 11.54 -15.87
C LEU A 97 -6.72 10.27 -15.26
N CYS A 98 -5.92 9.36 -14.69
CA CYS A 98 -6.43 8.17 -13.98
C CYS A 98 -7.27 8.61 -12.77
N GLU A 99 -8.51 8.14 -12.65
CA GLU A 99 -9.43 8.56 -11.57
C GLU A 99 -9.11 7.90 -10.23
N ASP A 100 -8.55 6.69 -10.26
CA ASP A 100 -8.15 5.93 -9.08
C ASP A 100 -6.87 5.12 -9.30
N THR A 101 -6.38 4.50 -8.23
CA THR A 101 -5.15 3.71 -8.25
C THR A 101 -5.26 2.43 -9.09
N ASN A 102 -6.47 1.90 -9.31
CA ASN A 102 -6.65 0.72 -10.14
C ASN A 102 -6.45 1.09 -11.62
N GLU A 103 -6.99 2.21 -12.09
CA GLU A 103 -6.67 2.69 -13.45
C GLU A 103 -5.16 2.98 -13.60
N LEU A 104 -4.55 3.54 -12.56
CA LEU A 104 -3.11 3.84 -12.54
C LEU A 104 -2.23 2.59 -12.65
N ILE A 105 -2.43 1.59 -11.78
CA ILE A 105 -1.55 0.42 -11.67
C ILE A 105 -1.57 -0.43 -12.95
N TRP A 106 -2.70 -0.47 -13.64
CA TRP A 106 -2.87 -1.18 -14.91
C TRP A 106 -2.50 -0.34 -16.14
N SER A 107 -2.20 0.94 -15.95
CA SER A 107 -1.72 1.79 -17.04
C SER A 107 -0.35 1.29 -17.52
N LYS A 108 -0.14 1.38 -18.84
CA LYS A 108 1.12 0.96 -19.46
C LYS A 108 2.28 1.71 -18.81
N GLY A 109 3.39 1.04 -18.51
CA GLY A 109 4.63 1.68 -18.06
C GLY A 109 4.63 2.22 -16.62
N PHE A 110 3.50 2.21 -15.89
CA PHE A 110 3.50 2.69 -14.50
C PHE A 110 4.37 1.82 -13.58
N ALA A 111 4.30 0.49 -13.71
CA ALA A 111 5.18 -0.40 -12.95
C ALA A 111 6.68 -0.13 -13.22
N ASP A 112 7.04 0.21 -14.47
CA ASP A 112 8.40 0.58 -14.83
C ASP A 112 8.81 1.91 -14.18
N GLN A 113 7.90 2.90 -14.10
CA GLN A 113 8.14 4.16 -13.40
C GLN A 113 8.30 3.97 -11.90
N VAL A 114 7.48 3.12 -11.26
CA VAL A 114 7.67 2.72 -9.87
C VAL A 114 9.05 2.09 -9.69
N GLY A 115 9.43 1.18 -10.59
CA GLY A 115 10.76 0.56 -10.58
C GLY A 115 11.89 1.58 -10.67
N ALA A 116 11.80 2.53 -11.61
CA ALA A 116 12.78 3.58 -11.81
C ALA A 116 12.85 4.55 -10.61
N PHE A 117 11.72 4.88 -10.01
CA PHE A 117 11.65 5.80 -8.86
C PHE A 117 12.12 5.13 -7.57
N ILE A 118 11.55 3.98 -7.20
CA ILE A 118 11.90 3.29 -5.94
C ILE A 118 13.35 2.80 -6.01
N GLY A 119 13.76 2.33 -7.19
CA GLY A 119 15.06 1.77 -7.48
C GLY A 119 15.27 0.39 -6.89
N GLU A 120 16.36 -0.25 -7.32
CA GLU A 120 16.71 -1.60 -6.89
C GLU A 120 17.02 -1.70 -5.38
N GLY A 121 17.05 -2.94 -4.89
CA GLY A 121 17.41 -3.27 -3.51
C GLY A 121 16.29 -3.99 -2.78
N THR A 122 16.55 -4.27 -1.51
CA THR A 122 15.61 -5.01 -0.65
C THR A 122 15.17 -4.17 0.54
N ALA A 123 13.99 -4.49 1.06
CA ALA A 123 13.44 -3.94 2.28
C ALA A 123 12.63 -4.99 3.03
N SER A 124 12.28 -4.68 4.27
CA SER A 124 11.44 -5.52 5.13
C SER A 124 10.18 -4.78 5.56
N TRP A 125 9.49 -4.15 4.59
CA TRP A 125 8.28 -3.38 4.87
C TRP A 125 7.08 -4.31 5.09
N LEU A 126 6.85 -5.24 4.16
CA LEU A 126 5.74 -6.20 4.19
C LEU A 126 6.24 -7.61 4.52
N TYR A 127 7.43 -7.96 4.01
CA TYR A 127 8.08 -9.24 4.26
C TYR A 127 9.60 -9.09 4.21
N ALA A 128 10.29 -9.93 4.96
CA ALA A 128 11.72 -9.80 5.19
C ALA A 128 12.54 -9.90 3.90
N ASN A 129 13.43 -8.92 3.70
CA ASN A 129 14.41 -8.89 2.61
C ASN A 129 13.79 -9.09 1.21
N GLY A 130 12.58 -8.60 1.00
CA GLY A 130 11.90 -8.61 -0.29
C GLY A 130 12.36 -7.48 -1.20
N SER A 131 12.09 -7.58 -2.50
CA SER A 131 12.29 -6.49 -3.46
C SER A 131 11.54 -5.23 -3.00
N ARG A 132 12.19 -4.07 -3.03
CA ARG A 132 11.53 -2.79 -2.72
C ARG A 132 10.42 -2.49 -3.74
N ILE A 133 10.69 -2.78 -5.01
CA ILE A 133 9.76 -2.52 -6.11
C ILE A 133 8.53 -3.40 -5.95
N ASP A 134 8.71 -4.71 -5.73
CA ASP A 134 7.60 -5.66 -5.62
C ASP A 134 6.72 -5.33 -4.41
N GLN A 135 7.33 -4.98 -3.28
CA GLN A 135 6.59 -4.56 -2.09
C GLN A 135 5.81 -3.26 -2.31
N MET A 136 6.34 -2.30 -3.07
CA MET A 136 5.60 -1.08 -3.41
C MET A 136 4.41 -1.39 -4.34
N ILE A 137 4.60 -2.21 -5.37
CA ILE A 137 3.51 -2.62 -6.27
C ILE A 137 2.42 -3.37 -5.49
N GLU A 138 2.80 -4.26 -4.58
CA GLU A 138 1.85 -5.09 -3.83
C GLU A 138 0.90 -4.28 -2.93
N VAL A 139 1.32 -3.12 -2.42
CA VAL A 139 0.44 -2.21 -1.66
C VAL A 139 -0.40 -1.28 -2.53
N LEU A 140 -0.11 -1.21 -3.84
CA LEU A 140 -0.86 -0.45 -4.83
C LEU A 140 -1.89 -1.29 -5.60
N ASP A 141 -1.78 -2.63 -5.54
CA ASP A 141 -2.55 -3.57 -6.37
C ASP A 141 -3.87 -4.08 -5.75
N GLY A 142 -4.20 -3.67 -4.52
CA GLY A 142 -5.48 -4.04 -3.89
C GLY A 142 -6.58 -2.99 -4.06
N PRO A 143 -7.58 -2.96 -3.16
CA PRO A 143 -8.67 -1.99 -3.20
C PRO A 143 -8.19 -0.54 -3.42
N PRO A 144 -8.63 0.12 -4.52
CA PRO A 144 -8.13 1.44 -4.89
C PRO A 144 -8.78 2.53 -4.04
N GLN A 145 -8.09 3.67 -3.96
CA GLN A 145 -8.66 4.94 -3.52
C GLN A 145 -8.77 5.89 -4.72
N VAL A 146 -9.78 6.76 -4.69
CA VAL A 146 -9.91 7.88 -5.63
C VAL A 146 -8.72 8.83 -5.45
N ARG A 147 -8.16 9.33 -6.55
CA ARG A 147 -7.04 10.27 -6.50
C ARG A 147 -7.37 11.53 -5.70
N GLN A 148 -6.36 12.12 -5.08
CA GLN A 148 -6.48 13.35 -4.30
C GLN A 148 -5.54 14.41 -4.87
N LYS A 149 -6.03 15.63 -5.09
CA LYS A 149 -5.16 16.74 -5.48
C LYS A 149 -4.39 17.23 -4.25
N VAL A 150 -3.05 17.22 -4.30
CA VAL A 150 -2.17 17.59 -3.17
C VAL A 150 -1.27 18.78 -3.45
N GLY A 151 -1.27 19.27 -4.69
CA GLY A 151 -0.60 20.50 -5.10
C GLY A 151 -1.19 20.99 -6.42
N ASP A 152 -0.65 22.06 -6.99
CA ASP A 152 -1.16 22.63 -8.25
C ASP A 152 -1.12 21.60 -9.40
N ASP A 153 -0.04 20.82 -9.43
CA ASP A 153 0.31 19.87 -10.49
C ASP A 153 0.55 18.45 -9.97
N LEU A 154 0.07 18.12 -8.76
CA LEU A 154 0.39 16.88 -8.06
C LEU A 154 -0.89 16.15 -7.61
N TRP A 155 -0.89 14.84 -7.85
CA TRP A 155 -1.98 13.93 -7.53
C TRP A 155 -1.47 12.77 -6.69
N LEU A 156 -2.14 12.51 -5.57
CA LEU A 156 -1.89 11.37 -4.70
C LEU A 156 -2.84 10.23 -5.07
N TYR A 157 -2.26 9.07 -5.30
CA TYR A 157 -2.96 7.81 -5.54
C TYR A 157 -2.64 6.87 -4.40
N GLY A 158 -3.67 6.37 -3.71
CA GLY A 158 -3.53 5.45 -2.59
C GLY A 158 -4.28 4.14 -2.85
N ALA A 159 -3.81 3.06 -2.26
CA ALA A 159 -4.51 1.78 -2.23
C ALA A 159 -4.08 1.00 -0.99
N CYS A 160 -4.60 -0.22 -0.87
CA CYS A 160 -4.14 -1.15 0.14
C CYS A 160 -3.66 -2.45 -0.46
N ARG A 161 -2.86 -3.19 0.31
CA ARG A 161 -2.43 -4.53 -0.08
C ARG A 161 -3.61 -5.50 -0.15
N ALA A 162 -3.66 -6.29 -1.22
CA ALA A 162 -4.67 -7.33 -1.37
C ALA A 162 -4.64 -8.29 -0.16
N HIS A 163 -5.83 -8.57 0.40
CA HIS A 163 -6.03 -9.43 1.58
C HIS A 163 -5.35 -8.96 2.90
N SER A 164 -4.63 -7.85 2.89
CA SER A 164 -3.98 -7.25 4.07
C SER A 164 -4.17 -5.74 4.06
N CYS A 165 -5.43 -5.31 3.93
CA CYS A 165 -5.76 -3.91 3.68
C CYS A 165 -5.34 -2.89 4.78
N PRO A 166 -5.02 -3.29 6.02
CA PRO A 166 -4.29 -2.42 6.96
C PRO A 166 -2.93 -1.94 6.44
N GLU A 167 -2.24 -2.72 5.60
CA GLU A 167 -1.01 -2.32 4.92
C GLU A 167 -1.37 -1.58 3.63
N LYS A 168 -0.79 -0.40 3.43
CA LYS A 168 -1.23 0.55 2.40
C LYS A 168 -0.08 1.21 1.67
N GLY A 169 -0.35 1.62 0.45
CA GLY A 169 0.61 2.25 -0.43
C GLY A 169 0.06 3.56 -0.96
N ALA A 170 0.94 4.51 -1.20
CA ALA A 170 0.60 5.70 -1.98
C ALA A 170 1.75 6.14 -2.87
N VAL A 171 1.42 6.80 -3.98
CA VAL A 171 2.35 7.54 -4.83
C VAL A 171 1.80 8.94 -5.08
N ILE A 172 2.69 9.92 -5.17
CA ILE A 172 2.38 11.26 -5.66
C ILE A 172 2.98 11.41 -7.04
N VAL A 173 2.14 11.70 -8.02
CA VAL A 173 2.51 11.82 -9.43
C VAL A 173 2.25 13.24 -9.93
N SER A 174 3.16 13.77 -10.76
CA SER A 174 2.97 15.04 -11.46
C SER A 174 1.97 14.91 -12.62
N SER A 175 1.50 16.01 -13.20
CA SER A 175 0.68 15.93 -14.44
C SER A 175 1.41 15.31 -15.62
N LYS A 176 2.75 15.30 -15.58
CA LYS A 176 3.61 14.69 -16.59
C LYS A 176 3.84 13.19 -16.38
N GLY A 177 3.26 12.62 -15.32
CA GLY A 177 3.45 11.22 -14.98
C GLY A 177 4.69 10.91 -14.16
N ASP A 178 5.45 11.91 -13.68
CA ASP A 178 6.63 11.66 -12.85
C ASP A 178 6.23 11.34 -11.41
N ILE A 179 6.70 10.21 -10.87
CA ILE A 179 6.58 9.92 -9.44
C ILE A 179 7.53 10.85 -8.68
N THR A 180 6.98 11.61 -7.74
CA THR A 180 7.71 12.62 -6.93
C THR A 180 7.92 12.15 -5.50
N ALA A 181 7.00 11.33 -4.99
CA ALA A 181 7.10 10.66 -3.71
C ALA A 181 6.30 9.35 -3.73
N ALA A 182 6.69 8.41 -2.89
CA ALA A 182 5.95 7.19 -2.65
C ALA A 182 5.95 6.86 -1.15
N ALA A 183 4.99 6.08 -0.69
CA ALA A 183 4.87 5.74 0.71
C ALA A 183 4.31 4.35 0.92
N ILE A 184 4.76 3.71 1.99
CA ILE A 184 4.21 2.45 2.49
C ILE A 184 3.88 2.62 3.97
N LEU A 185 2.63 2.33 4.31
CA LEU A 185 2.13 2.19 5.67
C LEU A 185 2.13 0.70 6.01
N HIS A 186 2.98 0.28 6.94
CA HIS A 186 3.21 -1.13 7.27
C HIS A 186 3.37 -1.36 8.78
N PHE A 187 3.30 -2.62 9.20
CA PHE A 187 3.63 -3.00 10.56
C PHE A 187 5.08 -3.47 10.64
N THR A 188 5.84 -2.95 11.61
CA THR A 188 7.18 -3.48 11.85
C THR A 188 7.08 -4.87 12.47
N CYS A 189 7.53 -5.88 11.73
CA CYS A 189 7.59 -7.26 12.20
C CYS A 189 9.05 -7.68 12.42
N THR A 190 9.41 -7.89 13.69
CA THR A 190 10.68 -8.54 14.05
C THR A 190 10.41 -10.00 14.42
N THR A 191 10.29 -10.33 15.71
CA THR A 191 9.79 -11.62 16.20
C THR A 191 8.27 -11.63 16.32
N THR A 192 7.69 -10.47 16.63
CA THR A 192 6.25 -10.19 16.64
C THR A 192 6.00 -8.89 15.89
N CYS A 193 4.87 -8.80 15.19
CA CYS A 193 4.43 -7.56 14.56
C CYS A 193 3.96 -6.58 15.63
N GLN A 194 4.32 -5.31 15.46
CA GLN A 194 3.78 -4.23 16.28
C GLN A 194 2.32 -3.95 15.89
N ASP A 195 1.54 -3.47 16.86
CA ASP A 195 0.14 -3.08 16.62
C ASP A 195 0.02 -1.70 15.95
N ASP A 196 1.07 -0.88 16.05
CA ASP A 196 1.15 0.46 15.46
C ASP A 196 1.94 0.45 14.15
N TYR A 197 1.59 1.39 13.26
CA TYR A 197 2.19 1.51 11.95
C TYR A 197 3.55 2.20 11.97
N THR A 198 4.40 1.80 11.03
CA THR A 198 5.49 2.61 10.48
C THR A 198 5.04 3.14 9.12
N LEU A 199 5.26 4.43 8.89
CA LEU A 199 5.09 5.08 7.60
C LEU A 199 6.47 5.32 7.00
N THR A 200 6.82 4.58 5.96
CA THR A 200 8.05 4.81 5.19
C THR A 200 7.72 5.68 3.98
N ILE A 201 8.34 6.86 3.90
CA ILE A 201 8.22 7.84 2.82
C ILE A 201 9.50 7.78 1.99
N ILE A 202 9.34 7.69 0.67
CA ILE A 202 10.42 7.62 -0.30
C ILE A 202 10.31 8.83 -1.20
N SER A 203 11.30 9.73 -1.18
CA SER A 203 11.32 10.93 -2.01
C SER A 203 12.74 11.33 -2.39
N ALA A 204 12.92 11.85 -3.61
CA ALA A 204 14.24 12.27 -4.09
C ALA A 204 14.78 13.49 -3.34
N ASN A 205 13.86 14.37 -2.93
CA ASN A 205 14.13 15.54 -2.12
C ASN A 205 13.42 15.35 -0.78
N ASP A 206 14.01 15.81 0.32
CA ASP A 206 13.34 15.88 1.62
C ASP A 206 12.31 17.02 1.62
N ASP A 207 11.35 16.94 0.69
CA ASP A 207 10.31 17.92 0.46
C ASP A 207 9.27 17.78 1.57
N LYS A 208 9.26 18.77 2.45
CA LYS A 208 8.34 18.82 3.58
C LYS A 208 6.88 18.84 3.13
N THR A 209 6.55 19.50 2.03
CA THR A 209 5.16 19.59 1.54
C THR A 209 4.67 18.22 1.07
N LEU A 210 5.48 17.48 0.32
CA LEU A 210 5.15 16.10 -0.08
C LEU A 210 5.03 15.17 1.14
N SER A 211 5.95 15.31 2.08
CA SER A 211 5.95 14.54 3.32
C SER A 211 4.71 14.80 4.18
N ASP A 212 4.32 16.06 4.35
CA ASP A 212 3.10 16.46 5.08
C ASP A 212 1.85 15.92 4.37
N ALA A 213 1.80 15.98 3.02
CA ALA A 213 0.69 15.45 2.25
C ALA A 213 0.51 13.93 2.45
N ILE A 214 1.61 13.17 2.43
CA ILE A 214 1.60 11.72 2.68
C ILE A 214 1.19 11.40 4.12
N GLN A 215 1.73 12.13 5.11
CA GLN A 215 1.34 11.92 6.51
C GLN A 215 -0.14 12.21 6.75
N ASN A 216 -0.67 13.29 6.14
CA ASN A 216 -2.09 13.61 6.20
C ASN A 216 -2.95 12.54 5.54
N TRP A 217 -2.54 12.03 4.37
CA TRP A 217 -3.21 10.91 3.71
C TRP A 217 -3.23 9.65 4.58
N ALA A 218 -2.08 9.27 5.13
CA ALA A 218 -1.96 8.08 5.97
C ALA A 218 -2.85 8.19 7.22
N GLN A 219 -2.81 9.34 7.90
CA GLN A 219 -3.64 9.60 9.07
C GLN A 219 -5.15 9.57 8.74
N THR A 220 -5.54 10.16 7.62
CA THR A 220 -6.94 10.15 7.15
C THR A 220 -7.41 8.71 6.89
N THR A 221 -6.61 7.94 6.17
CA THR A 221 -6.94 6.56 5.84
C THR A 221 -7.04 5.66 7.09
N ILE A 222 -6.14 5.85 8.07
CA ILE A 222 -6.23 5.16 9.37
C ILE A 222 -7.54 5.50 10.09
N ASN A 223 -7.90 6.79 10.10
CA ASN A 223 -9.13 7.25 10.74
C ASN A 223 -10.37 6.71 10.02
N ASP A 224 -10.34 6.62 8.70
CA ASP A 224 -11.42 6.07 7.88
C ASP A 224 -11.63 4.58 8.16
N ASP A 225 -10.55 3.80 8.24
CA ASP A 225 -10.60 2.40 8.65
C ASP A 225 -11.12 2.25 10.09
N ALA A 226 -10.66 3.08 11.02
CA ALA A 226 -11.10 3.06 12.41
C ALA A 226 -12.62 3.25 12.53
N ARG A 227 -13.17 4.21 11.78
CA ARG A 227 -14.62 4.46 11.72
C ARG A 227 -15.36 3.30 11.05
N THR A 228 -14.87 2.84 9.91
CA THR A 228 -15.50 1.77 9.11
C THR A 228 -15.60 0.47 9.90
N TYR A 229 -14.54 0.10 10.62
CA TYR A 229 -14.46 -1.13 11.39
C TYR A 229 -14.78 -0.98 12.88
N LYS A 230 -15.25 0.21 13.30
CA LYS A 230 -15.63 0.52 14.70
C LYS A 230 -14.56 0.13 15.73
N LYS A 231 -13.29 0.37 15.41
CA LYS A 231 -12.17 0.03 16.31
C LYS A 231 -12.11 1.02 17.47
N ALA A 232 -12.21 0.52 18.70
CA ALA A 232 -12.11 1.34 19.91
C ALA A 232 -10.71 1.94 20.10
N ASN A 233 -9.68 1.18 19.73
CA ASN A 233 -8.27 1.59 19.76
C ASN A 233 -7.67 1.32 18.38
N PRO A 234 -7.82 2.23 17.41
CA PRO A 234 -7.20 2.05 16.12
C PRO A 234 -5.67 2.16 16.24
N PRO A 235 -4.91 1.40 15.42
CA PRO A 235 -3.48 1.62 15.26
C PRO A 235 -3.17 3.09 14.93
N LYS A 236 -2.03 3.58 15.39
CA LYS A 236 -1.50 4.91 15.03
C LYS A 236 -0.18 4.79 14.30
N ILE A 237 0.29 5.87 13.69
CA ILE A 237 1.64 5.96 13.15
C ILE A 237 2.59 6.16 14.33
N ALA A 238 3.36 5.14 14.68
CA ALA A 238 4.36 5.20 15.74
C ALA A 238 5.72 5.73 15.24
N LYS A 239 6.00 5.54 13.94
CA LYS A 239 7.28 5.93 13.32
C LYS A 239 7.04 6.44 11.90
N VAL A 240 7.76 7.50 11.54
CA VAL A 240 7.90 7.96 10.16
C VAL A 240 9.36 7.82 9.76
N GLU A 241 9.61 7.17 8.64
CA GLU A 241 10.93 6.98 8.04
C GLU A 241 10.99 7.72 6.72
N HIS A 242 12.09 8.40 6.46
CA HIS A 242 12.34 9.06 5.17
C HIS A 242 13.53 8.37 4.52
N LEU A 243 13.32 7.91 3.29
CA LEU A 243 14.32 7.22 2.48
C LEU A 243 14.49 7.94 1.15
N GLY A 244 15.71 7.93 0.63
CA GLY A 244 15.94 8.24 -0.77
C GLY A 244 15.43 7.14 -1.71
N PRO A 245 15.08 7.49 -2.97
CA PRO A 245 15.03 6.51 -4.05
C PRO A 245 16.39 5.82 -4.21
N ALA A 246 16.44 4.53 -4.59
CA ALA A 246 17.73 3.83 -4.70
C ALA A 246 18.66 4.57 -5.69
N GLY A 247 19.90 4.83 -5.26
CA GLY A 247 20.86 5.67 -5.98
C GLY A 247 21.03 7.09 -5.42
N ALA A 248 20.08 7.60 -4.64
CA ALA A 248 20.28 8.76 -3.77
C ALA A 248 20.95 8.27 -2.49
N GLY A 249 22.29 8.40 -2.42
CA GLY A 249 23.11 7.77 -1.37
C GLY A 249 22.56 7.91 0.05
N GLN A 250 21.99 6.82 0.57
CA GLN A 250 21.81 6.62 2.00
C GLN A 250 22.24 5.20 2.34
N ALA A 251 23.35 5.13 3.09
CA ALA A 251 23.75 3.92 3.78
C ALA A 251 22.63 3.54 4.75
N GLN A 252 22.11 2.34 4.60
CA GLN A 252 21.28 1.70 5.61
C GLN A 252 22.07 1.67 6.92
N PRO A 253 21.47 1.97 8.09
CA PRO A 253 22.13 1.71 9.35
C PRO A 253 22.29 0.20 9.47
N ASP A 254 23.52 -0.28 9.29
CA ASP A 254 23.86 -1.68 9.50
C ASP A 254 23.37 -2.10 10.88
N ALA A 255 22.66 -3.23 10.90
CA ALA A 255 22.36 -3.94 12.13
C ALA A 255 23.66 -4.14 12.94
N PRO A 256 23.63 -4.12 14.29
CA PRO A 256 24.82 -4.25 15.08
C PRO A 256 25.45 -5.64 14.87
N THR A 257 26.51 -5.72 14.08
CA THR A 257 27.32 -6.93 13.94
C THR A 257 28.02 -7.19 15.26
N SER A 258 27.61 -8.26 15.92
CA SER A 258 28.23 -8.76 17.14
C SER A 258 29.65 -9.29 16.87
N ASN A 259 30.63 -8.68 17.55
CA ASN A 259 31.88 -9.24 18.07
C ASN A 259 32.74 -10.13 17.14
N ALA A 260 33.76 -9.53 16.52
CA ALA A 260 35.01 -10.21 16.19
C ALA A 260 35.98 -10.08 17.38
N ALA A 261 36.40 -11.21 17.94
CA ALA A 261 37.43 -11.28 18.99
C ALA A 261 38.84 -11.01 18.42
N PRO A 262 39.75 -10.36 19.17
CA PRO A 262 41.11 -10.12 18.71
C PRO A 262 41.97 -11.39 18.80
N ALA A 263 42.69 -11.67 17.71
CA ALA A 263 43.72 -12.70 17.67
C ALA A 263 44.94 -12.27 18.50
N THR A 264 45.26 -13.05 19.53
CA THR A 264 46.52 -12.96 20.28
C THR A 264 47.65 -13.61 19.48
N THR A 265 48.62 -12.82 19.04
CA THR A 265 49.89 -13.31 18.52
C THR A 265 50.83 -13.56 19.70
N ASN A 266 51.17 -14.83 19.93
CA ASN A 266 52.26 -15.25 20.81
C ASN A 266 53.55 -15.25 19.99
N GLN A 267 54.56 -14.49 20.39
CA GLN A 267 55.95 -14.75 20.00
C GLN A 267 56.72 -15.15 21.26
N GLY A 268 57.40 -16.29 21.15
CA GLY A 268 58.39 -16.76 22.13
C GLY A 268 59.77 -16.19 21.88
#